data_AF-A0A961RRS7-F1
#
_entry.id   AF-A0A961RRS7-F1
#
_cell.length_a   1.000
_cell.length_b   1.000
_cell.length_c   1.000
_cell.angle_alpha   90.00
_cell.angle_beta   90.00
_cell.angle_gamma   90.00
#
_symmetry.space_group_name_H-M   'P 1'
#
loop_
_entity.id
_entity.type
_entity.pdbx_description
1 polymer ?
#
loop_
_entity_poly.entity_id
_entity_poly.type
_entity_poly.pdbx_seq_one_letter_code
_entity_poly.pdbx_strand_id
1 'polypeptide(L)' 'MTEPDRLISADKRGEDFDATLRPQTLDDFTGQAAARANLKVFIEAAKARGEALDHVLFVGPPGLGKTTLAQ' A
#
# COMPACT_ATOMS: atom_id res chain seq x y z
N MET A 1 -38.57 13.90 -9.58
CA MET A 1 -37.48 13.76 -10.56
C MET A 1 -36.39 12.95 -9.86
N THR A 2 -36.42 11.63 -10.04
CA THR A 2 -35.47 10.69 -9.43
C THR A 2 -34.14 10.81 -10.14
N GLU A 3 -33.08 11.19 -9.42
CA GLU A 3 -31.72 11.25 -9.95
C GLU A 3 -31.31 9.87 -10.49
N PRO A 4 -30.68 9.79 -11.67
CA PRO A 4 -30.28 8.51 -12.24
C PRO A 4 -29.19 7.87 -11.38
N ASP A 5 -29.41 6.61 -11.02
CA ASP A 5 -28.46 5.76 -10.30
C ASP A 5 -27.09 5.80 -11.02
N ARG A 6 -26.05 6.26 -10.33
CA ARG A 6 -24.72 6.40 -10.92
C ARG A 6 -24.15 4.99 -11.12
N LEU A 7 -23.85 4.64 -12.37
CA LEU A 7 -23.23 3.36 -12.77
C LEU A 7 -21.86 3.07 -12.14
N ILE A 8 -21.30 4.02 -11.39
CA ILE A 8 -20.03 3.94 -10.66
C ILE A 8 -20.26 4.35 -9.21
N SER A 9 -21.18 3.67 -8.55
CA SER A 9 -21.28 3.69 -7.09
C SER A 9 -20.18 2.78 -6.54
N ALA A 10 -19.43 3.27 -5.53
CA ALA A 10 -18.49 2.45 -4.77
C ALA A 10 -19.25 1.52 -3.82
N ASP A 11 -20.12 0.66 -4.36
CA ASP A 11 -20.75 -0.38 -3.58
C ASP A 11 -19.66 -1.35 -3.11
N LYS A 12 -19.70 -1.65 -1.81
CA LYS A 12 -18.73 -2.56 -1.17
C LYS A 12 -18.82 -3.92 -1.85
N ARG A 13 -17.83 -4.24 -2.68
CA ARG A 13 -17.69 -5.55 -3.32
C ARG A 13 -16.97 -6.49 -2.36
N GLY A 14 -17.21 -7.80 -2.49
CA GLY A 14 -16.59 -8.81 -1.61
C GLY A 14 -15.05 -8.76 -1.54
N GLU A 15 -14.39 -8.10 -2.51
CA GLU A 15 -12.95 -7.81 -2.49
C GLU A 15 -12.52 -6.88 -1.34
N ASP A 16 -13.42 -6.07 -0.78
CA ASP A 16 -13.12 -5.19 0.38
C ASP A 16 -12.81 -5.98 1.66
N PHE A 17 -13.30 -7.22 1.79
CA PHE A 17 -12.94 -8.08 2.92
C PHE A 17 -11.46 -8.46 2.89
N ASP A 18 -10.91 -8.68 1.70
CA ASP A 18 -9.52 -9.06 1.47
C ASP A 18 -8.54 -7.91 1.77
N ALA A 19 -9.02 -6.66 1.68
CA ALA A 19 -8.26 -5.47 2.11
C ALA A 19 -7.92 -5.51 3.61
N THR A 20 -8.79 -6.09 4.44
CA THR A 20 -8.55 -6.27 5.88
C THR A 20 -7.41 -7.24 6.18
N LEU A 21 -7.14 -8.18 5.28
CA LEU A 21 -6.06 -9.17 5.43
C LEU A 21 -4.70 -8.63 4.95
N ARG A 22 -4.69 -7.51 4.23
CA ARG A 22 -3.45 -6.87 3.80
C ARG A 22 -2.92 -5.98 4.92
N PRO A 23 -1.59 -6.00 5.16
CA PRO A 23 -0.96 -5.14 6.14
C PRO A 23 -1.25 -3.67 5.82
N GLN A 24 -1.71 -2.93 6.82
CA GLN A 24 -2.07 -1.50 6.68
C GLN A 24 -0.87 -0.61 6.96
N THR A 25 0.07 -1.10 7.77
CA THR A 25 1.33 -0.43 8.07
C THR A 25 2.50 -1.29 7.63
N LEU A 26 3.66 -0.63 7.46
CA LEU A 26 4.91 -1.33 7.16
C LEU A 26 5.30 -2.32 8.28
N ASP A 27 4.90 -2.03 9.53
CA ASP A 27 5.18 -2.87 10.68
C ASP A 27 4.30 -4.14 10.69
N ASP A 28 3.09 -4.10 10.10
CA ASP A 28 2.18 -5.26 9.95
C ASP A 28 2.68 -6.27 8.90
N PHE A 29 3.54 -5.85 7.97
CA PHE A 29 4.01 -6.71 6.90
C PHE A 29 4.96 -7.79 7.42
N THR A 30 4.62 -9.07 7.30
CA THR A 30 5.46 -10.16 7.81
C THR A 30 6.58 -10.53 6.82
N GLY A 31 7.81 -10.70 7.32
CA GLY A 31 8.99 -11.01 6.49
C GLY A 31 9.71 -9.77 5.97
N GLN A 32 10.62 -9.94 4.99
CA GLN A 32 11.33 -8.83 4.31
C GLN A 32 11.93 -7.75 5.25
N ALA A 33 12.46 -8.14 6.42
CA ALA A 33 12.86 -7.20 7.47
C ALA A 33 13.86 -6.13 6.99
N ALA A 34 14.85 -6.53 6.16
CA ALA A 34 15.82 -5.61 5.59
C ALA A 34 15.18 -4.57 4.65
N ALA A 35 14.28 -5.00 3.77
CA ALA A 35 13.58 -4.10 2.84
C ALA A 35 12.66 -3.14 3.59
N ARG A 36 11.95 -3.62 4.61
CA ARG A 36 11.11 -2.78 5.48
C ARG A 36 11.93 -1.74 6.25
N ALA A 37 13.05 -2.15 6.85
CA ALA A 37 13.93 -1.23 7.55
C ALA A 37 14.46 -0.13 6.62
N ASN A 38 14.88 -0.49 5.41
CA ASN A 38 15.35 0.47 4.42
C ASN A 38 14.25 1.45 3.98
N LEU A 39 13.07 0.94 3.66
CA LEU A 39 11.91 1.77 3.28
C LEU A 39 11.50 2.72 4.42
N LYS A 40 11.54 2.27 5.68
CA LYS A 40 11.27 3.10 6.86
C LYS A 40 12.22 4.30 6.93
N VAL A 41 13.51 4.08 6.68
CA VAL A 41 14.50 5.19 6.64
C VAL A 41 14.16 6.20 5.55
N PHE A 42 13.81 5.76 4.34
CA PHE A 42 13.44 6.68 3.25
C PHE A 42 12.17 7.48 3.56
N ILE A 43 11.14 6.82 4.09
CA ILE A 43 9.87 7.45 4.47
C ILE A 43 10.12 8.53 5.54
N GLU A 44 10.88 8.19 6.60
CA GLU A 44 11.17 9.16 7.66
C GLU A 44 12.05 10.31 7.16
N ALA A 45 12.98 10.06 6.24
CA ALA A 45 13.78 11.12 5.62
C ALA A 45 12.91 12.08 4.76
N ALA A 46 11.99 11.54 3.96
CA ALA A 46 11.06 12.35 3.16
C ALA A 46 10.13 13.20 4.04
N LYS A 47 9.57 12.59 5.10
CA LYS A 47 8.77 13.29 6.11
C LYS A 47 9.55 14.41 6.80
N ALA A 48 10.79 14.16 7.19
CA ALA A 48 11.65 15.17 7.83
C ALA A 48 11.94 16.37 6.92
N ARG A 49 12.03 16.15 5.60
CA ARG A 49 12.17 17.23 4.61
C ARG A 49 10.84 17.91 4.26
N GLY A 50 9.70 17.29 4.57
CA GLY A 50 8.39 17.76 4.15
C GLY A 50 8.16 17.61 2.65
N GLU A 51 8.85 16.67 2.01
CA GLU A 51 8.82 16.43 0.57
C GLU A 51 8.21 15.06 0.26
N ALA A 52 7.85 14.85 -1.01
CA ALA A 52 7.46 13.53 -1.47
C ALA A 52 8.63 12.54 -1.35
N LEU A 53 8.31 11.27 -1.11
CA LEU A 53 9.27 10.18 -1.20
C LEU A 53 9.81 10.07 -2.64
N ASP A 54 11.12 9.89 -2.78
CA ASP A 54 11.74 9.60 -4.08
C ASP A 54 11.19 8.30 -4.68
N HIS A 55 11.35 8.12 -6.00
CA HIS A 55 10.85 6.93 -6.68
C HIS A 55 11.51 5.64 -6.15
N VAL A 56 10.69 4.68 -5.76
CA VAL A 56 11.12 3.35 -5.26
C VAL A 56 10.73 2.27 -6.26
N LEU A 57 11.66 1.35 -6.55
CA LEU A 57 11.43 0.19 -7.40
C LEU A 57 11.57 -1.11 -6.59
N PHE A 58 10.50 -1.91 -6.53
CA PHE A 58 10.54 -3.25 -5.93
C PHE A 58 10.81 -4.32 -6.99
N VAL A 59 11.94 -5.04 -6.89
CA VAL A 59 12.33 -6.14 -7.79
C VAL A 59 12.48 -7.44 -7.02
N GLY A 60 11.99 -8.54 -7.60
CA GLY A 60 12.24 -9.88 -7.08
C GLY A 60 11.25 -10.93 -7.59
N PRO A 61 11.49 -12.22 -7.29
CA PRO A 61 10.62 -13.34 -7.62
C PRO A 61 9.12 -13.13 -7.27
N PRO A 62 8.19 -13.86 -7.91
CA PRO A 62 6.77 -13.80 -7.54
C PRO A 62 6.56 -14.22 -6.08
N GLY A 63 5.51 -13.69 -5.43
CA GLY A 63 5.14 -14.06 -4.06
C GLY A 63 5.85 -13.31 -2.92
N LEU A 64 6.77 -12.38 -3.21
CA LEU A 64 7.51 -11.63 -2.17
C LEU A 64 6.77 -10.40 -1.59
N GLY A 65 5.50 -10.19 -1.94
CA GLY A 65 4.71 -9.08 -1.41
C GLY A 65 5.05 -7.69 -1.96
N LYS A 66 5.64 -7.61 -3.16
CA LYS A 66 6.02 -6.33 -3.82
C LYS A 66 4.83 -5.37 -3.97
N THR A 67 3.69 -5.88 -4.43
CA THR A 67 2.47 -5.09 -4.60
C THR A 67 1.90 -4.65 -3.24
N THR A 68 1.99 -5.52 -2.25
CA THR A 68 1.55 -5.25 -0.88
C THR A 68 2.41 -4.18 -0.20
N LEU A 69 3.71 -4.13 -0.47
CA LEU A 69 4.62 -3.09 0.03
C LEU A 69 4.45 -1.72 -0.64
N ALA A 70 3.79 -1.67 -1.80
CA ALA A 70 3.59 -0.46 -2.58
C ALA A 70 2.18 0.14 -2.46
N GLN A 71 1.31 -0.48 -1.66
CA GLN A 71 -0.03 0.01 -1.34
C GLN A 71 0.05 1.18 -0.36
#